data_AF-A0A5B8LXW9-F1
#
_entry.id   AF-A0A5B8LXW9-F1
#
_cell.length_a   1.000
_cell.length_b   1.000
_cell.length_c   1.000
_cell.angle_alpha   90.00
_cell.angle_beta   90.00
_cell.angle_gamma   90.00
#
_symmetry.space_group_name_H-M   'P 1'
#
loop_
_entity.id
_entity.type
_entity.pdbx_description
1 polymer ?
#
loop_
_entity_poly.entity_id
_entity_poly.type
_entity_poly.pdbx_seq_one_letter_code
_entity_poly.pdbx_strand_id
1 'polypeptide(L)'
;MTLQLIDITVRDKQAHPRLAGRITGHVRAVLIDQMGASEQTHELIIPVWADVQDGTSDADIDMALMVKAADIVSRLKANLNPATPL
;
A
#
# COMPACT_ATOMS: atom_id res chain seq x y z
N MET A 1 4.96 -3.58 -19.79
CA MET A 1 4.30 -2.52 -18.99
C MET A 1 5.15 -2.30 -17.76
N THR A 2 5.48 -1.06 -17.43
CA THR A 2 6.38 -0.72 -16.32
C THR A 2 5.60 0.10 -15.30
N LEU A 3 5.07 -0.59 -14.29
CA LEU A 3 4.38 0.03 -13.17
C LEU A 3 5.39 0.48 -12.11
N GLN A 4 5.54 1.78 -11.93
CA GLN A 4 6.42 2.38 -10.93
C GLN A 4 5.58 2.98 -9.81
N LEU A 5 5.89 2.65 -8.56
CA LEU A 5 5.29 3.28 -7.39
C LEU A 5 6.03 4.59 -7.13
N ILE A 6 5.34 5.73 -7.23
CA ILE A 6 5.96 7.06 -7.10
C ILE A 6 5.62 7.76 -5.79
N ASP A 7 4.51 7.40 -5.16
CA ASP A 7 4.06 7.97 -3.89
C ASP A 7 3.27 6.94 -3.10
N ILE A 8 3.44 6.96 -1.78
CA ILE A 8 2.69 6.13 -0.84
C ILE A 8 2.51 6.90 0.47
N THR A 9 1.28 7.00 0.94
CA THR A 9 0.96 7.83 2.11
C THR A 9 -0.25 7.27 2.86
N VAL A 10 -0.21 7.31 4.19
CA VAL A 10 -1.38 7.00 5.02
C VAL A 10 -2.40 8.11 4.86
N ARG A 11 -3.63 7.76 4.46
CA ARG A 11 -4.73 8.69 4.27
C ARG A 11 -5.55 8.85 5.56
N ASP A 12 -5.87 7.73 6.18
CA ASP A 12 -6.58 7.67 7.45
C ASP A 12 -6.18 6.38 8.19
N LYS A 13 -6.29 6.44 9.52
CA LYS A 13 -6.12 5.29 10.40
C LYS A 13 -7.00 5.47 11.63
N GLN A 14 -7.50 4.35 12.15
CA GLN A 14 -8.32 4.31 13.35
C GLN A 14 -8.14 2.97 14.05
N ALA A 15 -8.36 2.96 15.36
CA ALA A 15 -8.43 1.73 16.12
C ALA A 15 -9.59 0.85 15.62
N HIS A 16 -9.36 -0.46 15.53
CA HIS A 16 -10.38 -1.40 15.13
C HIS A 16 -11.45 -1.50 16.23
N PRO A 17 -12.76 -1.43 15.91
CA PRO A 17 -13.83 -1.30 16.91
C PRO A 17 -14.00 -2.50 17.84
N ARG A 18 -13.47 -3.67 17.46
CA ARG A 18 -13.65 -4.94 18.21
C ARG A 18 -12.36 -5.70 18.50
N LEU A 19 -11.23 -5.26 17.95
CA LEU A 19 -9.97 -6.01 18.05
C LEU A 19 -8.96 -5.10 18.74
N ALA A 20 -8.71 -5.37 20.02
CA ALA A 20 -7.73 -4.63 20.80
C ALA A 20 -6.34 -4.78 20.18
N GLY A 21 -5.58 -3.68 20.16
CA GLY A 21 -4.24 -3.66 19.56
C GLY A 21 -4.24 -3.75 18.03
N ARG A 22 -5.38 -3.57 17.34
CA ARG A 22 -5.40 -3.50 15.87
C ARG A 22 -5.76 -2.10 15.40
N ILE A 23 -4.94 -1.57 14.49
CA ILE A 23 -5.23 -0.35 13.75
C ILE A 23 -5.61 -0.73 12.32
N THR A 24 -6.69 -0.13 11.83
CA THR A 24 -7.11 -0.21 10.42
C THR A 24 -6.98 1.15 9.78
N GLY A 25 -6.67 1.20 8.49
CA GLY A 25 -6.60 2.45 7.76
C GLY A 25 -6.59 2.26 6.26
N HIS A 26 -6.49 3.38 5.56
CA HIS A 26 -6.31 3.41 4.12
C HIS A 26 -4.97 4.04 3.78
N VAL A 27 -4.24 3.40 2.88
CA VAL A 27 -3.01 3.94 2.30
C VAL A 27 -3.29 4.30 0.85
N ARG A 28 -2.97 5.53 0.48
CA ARG A 28 -2.96 5.99 -0.90
C ARG A 28 -1.64 5.58 -1.54
N ALA A 29 -1.70 4.91 -2.67
CA ALA A 29 -0.53 4.57 -3.48
C ALA A 29 -0.73 5.12 -4.90
N VAL A 30 0.26 5.83 -5.42
CA VAL A 30 0.25 6.37 -6.77
C VAL A 30 1.25 5.62 -7.62
N LEU A 31 0.75 5.04 -8.71
CA LEU A 31 1.56 4.35 -9.69
C LEU A 31 1.59 5.13 -11.00
N ILE A 32 2.73 5.15 -11.65
CA ILE A 32 2.84 5.54 -13.06
C ILE A 32 3.03 4.26 -13.87
N ASP A 33 2.22 4.08 -14.90
CA ASP A 33 2.43 3.09 -15.94
C ASP A 33 2.95 3.77 -17.20
N GLN A 34 4.00 3.22 -17.77
CA GLN A 34 4.53 3.65 -19.07
C GLN A 34 4.07 2.68 -20.16
N MET A 35 3.16 3.17 -21.01
CA MET A 35 2.61 2.45 -22.16
C MET A 35 3.10 3.08 -23.45
N GLY A 36 4.25 2.61 -23.95
CA GLY A 36 4.87 3.15 -25.15
C GLY A 36 5.29 4.61 -24.95
N ALA A 37 4.65 5.53 -25.68
CA ALA A 37 4.91 6.98 -25.60
C ALA A 37 3.99 7.72 -24.61
N SER A 38 3.08 7.02 -23.93
CA SER A 38 2.13 7.62 -22.98
C SER A 38 2.44 7.19 -21.55
N GLU A 39 2.39 8.14 -20.62
CA GLU A 39 2.39 7.90 -19.19
C GLU A 39 0.96 7.99 -18.66
N GLN A 40 0.55 7.00 -17.87
CA GLN A 40 -0.73 6.99 -17.17
C GLN A 40 -0.50 6.91 -15.67
N THR A 41 -1.13 7.83 -14.94
CA THR A 41 -1.12 7.84 -13.47
C THR A 41 -2.33 7.09 -12.92
N HIS A 42 -2.08 6.17 -12.00
CA HIS A 42 -3.10 5.38 -11.30
C HIS A 42 -3.03 5.67 -9.81
N GLU A 43 -4.16 6.02 -9.22
CA GLU A 43 -4.29 6.17 -7.77
C GLU A 43 -5.06 4.98 -7.19
N LEU A 44 -4.48 4.35 -6.17
CA LEU A 44 -5.07 3.25 -5.43
C LEU A 44 -5.28 3.64 -3.98
N ILE A 45 -6.46 3.31 -3.45
CA ILE A 45 -6.76 3.39 -2.01
C ILE A 45 -6.78 1.96 -1.47
N ILE A 46 -5.78 1.63 -0.66
CA ILE A 46 -5.53 0.26 -0.20
C ILE A 46 -5.94 0.16 1.27
N PRO A 47 -7.00 -0.60 1.60
CA PRO A 47 -7.34 -0.87 2.99
C PRO A 47 -6.29 -1.80 3.60
N VAL A 48 -5.72 -1.38 4.71
CA VAL A 48 -4.66 -2.10 5.43
C VAL A 48 -4.92 -2.12 6.92
N TRP A 49 -4.25 -3.02 7.61
CA TRP A 49 -4.28 -3.10 9.06
C TRP A 49 -2.91 -3.51 9.60
N ALA A 50 -2.65 -3.12 10.84
CA ALA A 50 -1.46 -3.49 11.60
C ALA A 50 -1.87 -3.86 13.03
N ASP A 51 -1.20 -4.88 13.57
CA ASP A 51 -1.25 -5.19 14.99
C ASP A 51 -0.17 -4.37 15.69
N VAL A 52 -0.54 -3.71 16.78
CA VAL A 52 0.28 -2.74 17.52
C VAL A 52 0.30 -3.13 19.00
N GLN A 53 1.43 -2.90 19.64
CA GLN A 53 1.59 -3.08 21.09
C GLN A 53 1.39 -1.75 21.82
N ASP A 54 1.12 -1.83 23.12
CA ASP A 54 1.05 -0.65 23.96
C ASP A 54 2.37 0.13 23.89
N GLY A 55 2.26 1.44 23.66
CA GLY A 55 3.43 2.32 23.50
C GLY A 55 4.04 2.35 22.10
N THR A 56 3.47 1.65 21.10
CA THR A 56 3.86 1.83 19.69
C THR A 56 3.65 3.28 19.27
N SER A 57 4.68 3.92 18.72
CA SER A 57 4.59 5.32 18.29
C SER A 57 3.68 5.48 17.07
N ASP A 58 3.07 6.65 16.91
CA ASP A 58 2.20 6.93 15.77
C ASP A 58 2.91 6.78 14.42
N ALA A 59 4.21 7.12 14.38
CA ALA A 59 5.09 6.97 13.22
C ALA A 59 5.37 5.49 12.89
N ASP A 60 5.56 4.63 13.89
CA ASP A 60 5.72 3.19 13.68
C ASP A 60 4.43 2.54 13.18
N ILE A 61 3.27 3.03 13.63
CA ILE A 61 1.96 2.61 13.12
C ILE A 61 1.83 2.99 11.64
N ASP A 62 2.18 4.23 11.27
CA ASP A 62 2.15 4.66 9.86
C ASP A 62 3.08 3.83 8.99
N MET A 63 4.31 3.60 9.46
CA MET A 63 5.28 2.74 8.80
C MET A 63 4.69 1.34 8.57
N ALA A 64 4.09 0.73 9.60
CA ALA A 64 3.50 -0.60 9.49
C ALA A 64 2.37 -0.67 8.44
N LEU A 65 1.49 0.33 8.41
CA LEU A 65 0.42 0.42 7.41
C LEU A 65 0.98 0.60 6.00
N MET A 66 1.97 1.49 5.81
CA MET A 66 2.62 1.71 4.52
C MET A 66 3.36 0.47 4.01
N VAL A 67 4.09 -0.25 4.88
CA VAL A 67 4.78 -1.50 4.52
C VAL A 67 3.79 -2.56 4.05
N LYS A 68 2.65 -2.71 4.74
CA LYS A 68 1.56 -3.61 4.31
C LYS A 68 1.00 -3.22 2.94
N ALA A 69 0.78 -1.94 2.70
CA ALA A 69 0.29 -1.45 1.42
C ALA A 69 1.32 -1.64 0.29
N ALA A 70 2.60 -1.37 0.55
CA ALA A 70 3.69 -1.59 -0.41
C ALA A 70 3.81 -3.07 -0.81
N ASP A 71 3.66 -4.00 0.13
CA ASP A 71 3.63 -5.43 -0.13
C ASP A 71 2.43 -5.85 -1.01
N ILE A 72 1.24 -5.27 -0.77
CA ILE A 72 0.07 -5.45 -1.65
C ILE A 72 0.36 -4.92 -3.07
N VAL A 73 0.93 -3.73 -3.20
CA VAL A 73 1.31 -3.15 -4.50
C VAL A 73 2.35 -4.01 -5.21
N SER A 74 3.34 -4.54 -4.49
CA SER A 74 4.36 -5.41 -5.04
C SER A 74 3.74 -6.67 -5.67
N ARG A 75 2.83 -7.33 -4.94
CA ARG A 75 2.07 -8.48 -5.48
C ARG A 75 1.19 -8.11 -6.66
N LEU A 76 0.52 -6.96 -6.61
CA LEU A 76 -0.30 -6.48 -7.73
C LEU A 76 0.57 -6.32 -9.00
N LYS A 77 1.72 -5.66 -8.87
CA LYS A 77 2.66 -5.48 -9.98
C LYS A 77 3.17 -6.81 -10.54
N ALA A 78 3.49 -7.78 -9.67
CA ALA A 78 3.92 -9.11 -10.08
C ALA A 78 2.84 -9.87 -10.87
N ASN A 79 1.58 -9.73 -10.47
CA ASN A 79 0.45 -10.37 -11.16
C ASN A 79 0.10 -9.70 -12.50
N LEU A 80 0.32 -8.39 -12.62
CA LEU A 80 0.03 -7.63 -13.86
C LEU A 80 1.17 -7.70 -14.88
N ASN A 81 2.39 -7.95 -14.42
CA ASN A 81 3.54 -8.23 -15.28
C ASN A 81 4.03 -9.65 -14.99
N PRO A 82 3.26 -10.70 -15.36
CA PRO A 82 3.81 -12.04 -15.35
C PRO A 82 4.92 -12.01 -16.40
N ALA A 83 6.17 -11.95 -15.95
CA ALA A 83 7.26 -12.41 -16.79
C ALA A 83 6.90 -13.86 -17.12
N THR A 84 6.30 -14.08 -18.30
CA THR A 84 5.95 -15.39 -18.81
C THR A 84 7.21 -16.26 -18.75
N PRO A 85 7.28 -17.31 -17.92
CA PRO A 85 8.26 -18.33 -18.13
C PRO A 85 7.68 -19.26 -19.21
N LEU A 86 8.14 -19.11 -20.44
CA LEU A 86 8.09 -20.15 -21.48
C LEU A 86 9.47 -20.24 -22.13
#